data_AF-A0AB35T1Q9-F1
#
_entry.id   AF-A0AB35T1Q9-F1
#
_cell.length_a   1.000
_cell.length_b   1.000
_cell.length_c   1.000
_cell.angle_alpha   90.00
_cell.angle_beta   90.00
_cell.angle_gamma   90.00
#
_symmetry.space_group_name_H-M   'P 1'
#
loop_
_entity.id
_entity.type
_entity.pdbx_description
1 polymer ?
#
loop_
_entity_poly.entity_id
_entity_poly.type
_entity_poly.pdbx_seq_one_letter_code
_entity_poly.pdbx_strand_id
1 'polypeptide(L)'
;MTNEAAETGDIVPNLIVRHTSRKLGDLDVYESCRRLVAGQISFSEFVDQVGDGFREVLDFMMEHDLHPGRPEEVLFCIECHATAGQRQTLVSQLGEIYENGRDRRAS
;
A
#
# COMPACT_ATOMS: atom_id res chain seq x y z
N MET A 1 30.32 16.74 -23.92
CA MET A 1 29.29 16.26 -24.87
C MET A 1 28.76 14.97 -24.32
N THR A 2 27.44 14.93 -24.19
CA THR A 2 26.55 13.86 -23.73
C THR A 2 26.81 12.54 -24.45
N ASN A 3 26.72 11.41 -23.74
CA ASN A 3 26.01 10.26 -24.29
C ASN A 3 25.47 9.33 -23.18
N GLU A 4 24.17 9.09 -23.27
CA GLU A 4 23.39 8.14 -22.49
C GLU A 4 23.32 6.80 -23.25
N ALA A 5 23.36 5.68 -22.55
CA ALA A 5 22.80 4.38 -22.97
C ALA A 5 22.77 3.51 -21.69
N ALA A 6 21.66 3.34 -20.98
CA ALA A 6 20.48 2.56 -21.33
C ALA A 6 20.83 1.10 -21.69
N GLU A 7 21.03 0.27 -20.67
CA GLU A 7 21.00 -1.19 -20.81
C GLU A 7 19.92 -1.76 -19.88
N THR A 8 18.79 -2.06 -20.53
CA THR A 8 17.66 -2.85 -20.04
C THR A 8 18.12 -4.27 -19.74
N GLY A 9 18.01 -4.70 -18.48
CA GLY A 9 18.36 -6.05 -18.03
C GLY A 9 17.18 -6.76 -17.37
N ASP A 10 16.50 -7.60 -18.15
CA ASP A 10 15.91 -8.89 -17.77
C ASP A 10 14.97 -8.96 -16.55
N ILE A 11 13.65 -8.90 -16.79
CA ILE A 11 12.63 -9.26 -15.79
C ILE A 11 12.35 -10.76 -15.92
N VAL A 12 12.97 -11.53 -15.02
CA VAL A 12 12.77 -12.98 -14.88
C VAL A 12 11.36 -13.27 -14.34
N PRO A 13 10.53 -14.11 -14.98
CA PRO A 13 9.19 -14.40 -14.52
C PRO A 13 9.22 -15.51 -13.46
N ASN A 14 9.69 -15.17 -12.26
CA ASN A 14 9.53 -15.89 -10.96
C ASN A 14 10.36 -15.19 -9.86
N LEU A 15 10.47 -13.85 -9.90
CA LEU A 15 11.34 -13.12 -8.99
C LEU A 15 10.70 -13.00 -7.61
N ILE A 16 11.16 -13.87 -6.71
CA ILE A 16 11.01 -13.78 -5.26
C ILE A 16 11.21 -12.33 -4.82
N VAL A 17 10.20 -11.77 -4.14
CA VAL A 17 10.21 -10.43 -3.58
C VAL A 17 11.43 -10.30 -2.67
N ARG A 18 12.52 -9.74 -3.20
CA ARG A 18 13.66 -9.30 -2.40
C ARG A 18 13.14 -8.22 -1.48
N HIS A 19 12.85 -8.60 -0.24
CA HIS A 19 12.66 -7.66 0.84
C HIS A 19 14.00 -6.94 0.99
N THR A 20 14.14 -5.78 0.34
CA THR A 20 15.17 -4.82 0.68
C THR A 20 14.79 -4.22 2.02
N SER A 21 14.96 -5.02 3.10
CA SER A 21 14.95 -4.59 4.49
C SER A 21 16.17 -3.71 4.74
N ARG A 22 16.21 -2.53 4.12
CA ARG A 22 16.79 -1.39 4.80
C ARG A 22 15.68 -0.92 5.71
N LYS A 23 15.91 -0.89 7.02
CA LYS A 23 15.05 -0.12 7.94
C LYS A 23 14.90 1.25 7.29
N LEU A 24 13.75 1.48 6.68
CA LEU A 24 13.30 2.80 6.34
C LEU A 24 13.15 3.45 7.71
N GLY A 25 14.08 4.32 8.09
CA GLY A 25 13.97 5.05 9.36
C GLY A 25 12.61 5.74 9.46
N ASP A 26 12.19 6.15 10.65
CA ASP A 26 10.85 6.70 10.96
C ASP A 26 10.19 7.39 9.75
N LEU A 27 9.38 6.62 9.02
CA LEU A 27 8.63 7.12 7.90
C LEU A 27 7.42 7.85 8.48
N ASP A 28 7.16 9.06 7.99
CA ASP A 28 5.90 9.70 8.30
C ASP A 28 4.72 8.91 7.68
N VAL A 29 3.50 9.22 8.13
CA VAL A 29 2.28 8.56 7.69
C VAL A 29 2.09 8.68 6.17
N TYR A 30 2.49 9.80 5.57
CA TYR A 30 2.34 10.05 4.14
C TYR A 30 3.22 9.12 3.30
N GLU A 31 4.52 9.06 3.62
CA GLU A 31 5.47 8.20 2.93
C GLU A 31 5.17 6.71 3.17
N SER A 32 4.69 6.38 4.37
CA SER A 32 4.21 5.03 4.69
C SER A 32 3.01 4.63 3.82
N CYS A 33 1.99 5.48 3.72
CA CYS A 33 0.81 5.21 2.89
C CYS A 33 1.17 5.08 1.40
N ARG A 34 2.02 5.97 0.89
CA ARG A 34 2.49 5.92 -0.50
C ARG A 34 3.21 4.60 -0.80
N ARG A 35 4.14 4.20 0.07
CA ARG A 35 4.90 2.95 -0.09
C ARG A 35 4.02 1.72 0.03
N LEU A 36 3.04 1.73 0.94
CA LEU A 36 2.06 0.67 1.09
C LEU A 36 1.27 0.47 -0.20
N VAL A 37 0.67 1.54 -0.74
CA VAL A 37 -0.11 1.49 -1.99
C VAL A 37 0.76 1.04 -3.17
N ALA A 38 2.03 1.45 -3.21
CA ALA A 38 3.00 1.03 -4.22
C ALA A 38 3.52 -0.42 -4.03
N GLY A 39 3.14 -1.12 -2.96
CA GLY A 39 3.62 -2.47 -2.65
C GLY A 39 5.11 -2.51 -2.26
N GLN A 40 5.65 -1.38 -1.79
CA GLN A 40 7.07 -1.22 -1.42
C GLN A 40 7.37 -1.57 0.04
N ILE A 41 6.35 -1.64 0.89
CA ILE A 41 6.42 -2.11 2.28
C ILE A 41 5.26 -3.05 2.56
N SER A 42 5.46 -4.00 3.48
CA SER A 42 4.41 -4.90 3.95
C SER A 42 3.43 -4.22 4.92
N PHE A 43 2.29 -4.87 5.20
CA PHE A 43 1.31 -4.41 6.19
C PHE A 43 1.92 -4.30 7.59
N SER A 44 2.73 -5.28 7.99
CA SER A 44 3.44 -5.27 9.28
C SER A 44 4.41 -4.09 9.37
N GLU A 45 5.21 -3.86 8.33
CA GLU A 45 6.11 -2.70 8.28
C GLU A 45 5.35 -1.38 8.33
N PHE A 46 4.19 -1.29 7.66
CA PHE A 46 3.35 -0.09 7.72
C PHE A 46 2.81 0.16 9.14
N VAL A 47 2.25 -0.86 9.81
CA VAL A 47 1.77 -0.75 11.20
C VAL A 47 2.89 -0.36 12.16
N ASP A 48 4.11 -0.87 11.95
CA ASP A 48 5.27 -0.46 12.75
C ASP A 48 5.61 1.04 12.60
N GLN A 49 5.26 1.68 11.48
CA GLN A 49 5.47 3.13 11.26
C GLN A 49 4.30 3.98 11.76
N VAL A 50 3.05 3.59 11.45
CA VAL A 50 1.87 4.45 11.66
C VAL A 50 0.99 4.06 12.85
N GLY A 51 1.28 2.92 13.48
CA GLY A 51 0.50 2.33 14.57
C GLY A 51 -0.76 1.59 14.10
N ASP A 52 -1.63 1.24 15.05
CA ASP A 52 -2.82 0.41 14.82
C ASP A 52 -3.98 1.13 14.12
N GLY A 53 -3.84 2.42 13.74
CA GLY A 53 -4.95 3.24 13.22
C GLY A 53 -5.58 2.76 11.91
N PHE A 54 -4.92 1.88 11.18
CA PHE A 54 -5.38 1.28 9.92
C PHE A 54 -5.55 -0.23 10.00
N ARG A 55 -5.49 -0.80 11.20
CA ARG A 55 -5.44 -2.24 11.39
C ARG A 55 -6.64 -2.95 10.80
N GLU A 56 -7.83 -2.39 10.96
CA GLU A 56 -9.08 -3.00 10.49
C GLU A 56 -9.09 -3.17 8.97
N VAL A 57 -8.66 -2.15 8.22
CA VAL A 57 -8.60 -2.25 6.76
C VAL A 57 -7.48 -3.18 6.28
N LEU A 58 -6.35 -3.23 6.99
CA LEU A 58 -5.24 -4.14 6.67
C LEU A 58 -5.61 -5.60 6.95
N ASP A 59 -6.26 -5.88 8.06
CA ASP A 59 -6.77 -7.21 8.41
C ASP A 59 -7.82 -7.65 7.38
N PHE A 60 -8.74 -6.76 6.98
CA PHE A 60 -9.71 -7.05 5.93
C PHE A 60 -9.03 -7.33 4.58
N MET A 61 -8.03 -6.54 4.20
CA MET A 61 -7.26 -6.78 2.97
C MET A 61 -6.57 -8.14 3.01
N MET A 62 -5.96 -8.51 4.13
CA MET A 62 -5.28 -9.79 4.28
C MET A 62 -6.25 -10.98 4.25
N GLU A 63 -7.40 -10.86 4.91
CA GLU A 63 -8.45 -11.91 4.92
C GLU A 63 -8.99 -12.20 3.51
N HIS A 64 -9.10 -11.16 2.69
CA HIS A 64 -9.64 -11.23 1.33
C HIS A 64 -8.58 -11.25 0.22
N ASP A 65 -7.29 -11.40 0.56
CA ASP A 65 -6.15 -11.38 -0.38
C ASP A 65 -6.13 -10.15 -1.32
N LEU A 66 -6.44 -8.98 -0.76
CA LEU A 66 -6.54 -7.71 -1.48
C LEU A 66 -5.22 -6.96 -1.47
N HIS A 67 -4.94 -6.31 -2.61
CA HIS A 67 -3.73 -5.49 -2.77
C HIS A 67 -4.05 -4.00 -2.55
N PRO A 68 -3.29 -3.27 -1.70
CA PRO A 68 -3.51 -1.85 -1.43
C PRO A 68 -3.33 -0.97 -2.68
N GLY A 69 -2.61 -1.43 -3.69
CA GLY A 69 -2.51 -0.75 -4.99
C GLY A 69 -3.77 -0.81 -5.87
N ARG A 70 -4.85 -1.47 -5.43
CA ARG A 70 -6.09 -1.66 -6.20
C ARG A 70 -7.33 -1.16 -5.43
N PRO A 71 -7.49 0.17 -5.27
CA PRO A 71 -8.56 0.78 -4.47
C PRO A 71 -9.96 0.30 -4.83
N GLU A 72 -10.25 0.18 -6.12
CA GLU A 72 -11.58 -0.19 -6.62
C GLU A 72 -11.93 -1.64 -6.24
N GLU A 73 -10.97 -2.56 -6.32
CA GLU A 73 -11.16 -3.95 -5.92
C GLU A 73 -11.38 -4.06 -4.40
N VAL A 74 -10.64 -3.26 -3.61
CA VAL A 74 -10.80 -3.22 -2.15
C VAL A 74 -12.18 -2.67 -1.78
N LEU A 75 -12.60 -1.55 -2.37
CA LEU A 75 -13.91 -0.95 -2.14
C LEU A 75 -15.04 -1.93 -2.50
N PHE A 76 -14.93 -2.57 -3.66
CA PHE A 76 -15.90 -3.57 -4.09
C PHE A 76 -16.00 -4.73 -3.09
N CYS A 77 -14.86 -5.26 -2.61
CA CYS A 77 -14.87 -6.30 -1.58
C CYS A 77 -15.48 -5.83 -0.26
N ILE A 78 -15.20 -4.60 0.19
CA ILE A 78 -15.83 -4.02 1.39
C ILE A 78 -17.36 -3.97 1.22
N GLU A 79 -17.85 -3.55 0.05
CA GLU A 79 -19.29 -3.49 -0.21
C GLU A 79 -19.96 -4.87 -0.18
N CYS A 80 -19.28 -5.89 -0.71
CA CYS A 80 -19.79 -7.25 -0.80
C CYS A 80 -19.70 -8.03 0.52
N HIS A 81 -18.62 -7.86 1.29
CA HIS A 81 -18.27 -8.75 2.39
C HIS A 81 -18.28 -8.10 3.77
N ALA A 82 -18.06 -6.77 3.87
CA ALA A 82 -18.04 -6.13 5.17
C ALA A 82 -19.44 -6.00 5.77
N THR A 83 -19.54 -6.25 7.08
CA THR A 83 -20.78 -5.97 7.81
C THR A 83 -21.08 -4.47 7.83
N ALA A 84 -22.35 -4.11 8.06
CA ALA A 84 -22.76 -2.71 8.14
C ALA A 84 -21.98 -1.91 9.21
N GLY A 85 -21.58 -2.56 10.31
CA GLY A 85 -20.79 -1.94 11.38
C GLY A 85 -19.31 -1.74 11.02
N GLN A 86 -18.73 -2.60 10.19
CA GLN A 86 -17.33 -2.48 9.76
C GLN A 86 -17.16 -1.52 8.58
N ARG A 87 -18.15 -1.45 7.69
CA ARG A 87 -18.06 -0.72 6.42
C ARG A 87 -17.61 0.72 6.59
N GLN A 88 -18.16 1.45 7.57
CA GLN A 88 -17.81 2.85 7.79
C GLN A 88 -16.32 3.01 8.15
N THR A 89 -15.81 2.17 9.07
CA THR A 89 -14.41 2.18 9.50
C THR A 89 -13.49 1.82 8.34
N LEU A 90 -13.81 0.75 7.61
CA LEU A 90 -13.00 0.28 6.49
C LEU A 90 -12.90 1.33 5.38
N VAL A 91 -14.03 1.95 5.01
CA VAL A 91 -14.06 3.01 3.99
C VAL A 91 -13.29 4.25 4.46
N SER A 92 -13.41 4.64 5.73
CA SER A 92 -12.67 5.78 6.29
C SER A 92 -11.17 5.56 6.24
N GLN A 93 -10.69 4.44 6.79
CA GLN A 93 -9.26 4.11 6.82
C GLN A 93 -8.69 3.95 5.41
N LEU A 94 -9.45 3.32 4.52
CA LEU A 94 -9.06 3.19 3.11
C LEU A 94 -8.95 4.55 2.43
N GLY A 95 -9.91 5.44 2.67
CA GLY A 95 -9.87 6.84 2.22
C GLY A 95 -8.59 7.53 2.66
N GLU A 96 -8.27 7.46 3.95
CA GLU A 96 -7.06 8.05 4.51
C GLU A 96 -5.78 7.48 3.89
N ILE A 97 -5.70 6.16 3.67
CA ILE A 97 -4.55 5.53 3.00
C ILE A 97 -4.37 6.11 1.59
N TYR A 98 -5.45 6.28 0.81
CA TYR A 98 -5.34 6.78 -0.56
C TYR A 98 -5.20 8.30 -0.66
N GLU A 99 -5.79 9.06 0.27
CA GLU A 99 -5.60 10.51 0.35
C GLU A 99 -4.14 10.83 0.68
N ASN A 100 -3.55 10.10 1.62
CA ASN A 100 -2.13 10.21 1.96
C ASN A 100 -1.22 9.52 0.92
N GLY A 101 -1.68 8.47 0.25
CA GLY A 101 -0.92 7.75 -0.77
C GLY A 101 -0.90 8.43 -2.14
N ARG A 102 -1.81 9.37 -2.41
CA ARG A 102 -1.81 10.13 -3.66
C ARG A 102 -0.56 11.00 -3.74
N ASP A 103 0.24 10.73 -4.76
CA ASP A 103 1.38 11.55 -5.10
C ASP A 103 0.88 12.96 -5.44
N ARG A 104 1.29 13.97 -4.66
CA ARG A 104 1.00 15.39 -4.93
C ARG A 104 1.79 15.92 -6.15
N ARG A 105 2.16 15.04 -7.10
CA ARG A 105 2.87 15.32 -8.35
C ARG A 105 1.92 15.19 -9.55
N ALA A 106 0.79 15.86 -9.47
CA ALA A 106 -0.03 16.20 -10.63
C ALA A 106 -0.54 17.64 -10.43
N SER A 107 0.36 18.59 -10.65
CA SER A 107 0.06 20.00 -10.93
C SER A 107 1.06 20.50 -11.95
#